data_AF-A0A7R9W2W7-F1
#
_entry.id   AF-A0A7R9W2W7-F1
#
_cell.length_a   1.000
_cell.length_b   1.000
_cell.length_c   1.000
_cell.angle_alpha   90.00
_cell.angle_beta   90.00
_cell.angle_gamma   90.00
#
_symmetry.space_group_name_H-M   'P 1'
#
loop_
_entity.id
_entity.type
_entity.pdbx_description
1 polymer ?
#
loop_
_entity_poly.entity_id
_entity_poly.type
_entity_poly.pdbx_seq_one_letter_code
_entity_poly.pdbx_strand_id
1 'polypeptide(L)'
;PSLLSQEDPDDDPELLLHVPFTEAVAIKTVSVRGGSGGGEDDNSSPPKTVKLFVNRTDLDFETARDLEPAMTLELLPPGHDAGGTIDYPLRPAGRFQGASSV
;
A
#
# COMPACT_ATOMS: atom_id res chain seq x y z
N PRO A 1 -5.06 34.17 -7.28
CA PRO A 1 -3.94 33.42 -6.68
C PRO A 1 -4.49 32.17 -5.99
N SER A 2 -4.28 31.03 -6.63
CA SER A 2 -4.95 29.76 -6.33
C SER A 2 -4.67 29.29 -4.91
N LEU A 3 -5.73 28.89 -4.21
CA LEU A 3 -5.67 28.04 -3.02
C LEU A 3 -5.03 26.71 -3.45
N LEU A 4 -3.72 26.61 -3.30
CA LEU A 4 -3.12 25.32 -3.05
C LEU A 4 -3.67 24.92 -1.68
N SER A 5 -4.70 24.05 -1.67
CA SER A 5 -4.93 23.17 -0.52
C SER A 5 -3.60 22.47 -0.31
N GLN A 6 -2.81 23.00 0.61
CA GLN A 6 -1.67 22.30 1.15
C GLN A 6 -2.35 21.18 1.94
N GLU A 7 -2.50 20.01 1.33
CA GLU A 7 -2.75 18.79 2.11
C GLU A 7 -1.58 18.72 3.09
N ASP A 8 -1.82 19.11 4.33
CA ASP A 8 -0.85 19.02 5.40
C ASP A 8 -0.44 17.53 5.48
N PRO A 9 0.84 17.18 5.31
CA PRO A 9 1.29 15.79 5.30
C PRO A 9 1.10 15.08 6.67
N ASP A 10 0.67 15.82 7.70
CA ASP A 10 0.28 15.32 9.02
C ASP A 10 -1.20 14.86 9.10
N ASP A 11 -2.02 15.13 8.07
CA ASP A 11 -3.45 14.76 8.05
C ASP A 11 -3.75 13.57 7.10
N ASP A 12 -2.72 12.97 6.47
CA ASP A 12 -2.89 11.74 5.70
C ASP A 12 -3.14 10.56 6.67
N PRO A 13 -4.33 9.92 6.64
CA PRO A 13 -4.61 8.80 7.53
C PRO A 13 -3.70 7.60 7.20
N GLU A 14 -2.85 7.21 8.14
CA GLU A 14 -2.11 5.95 8.03
C GLU A 14 -3.06 4.75 8.14
N LEU A 15 -2.89 3.78 7.24
CA LEU A 15 -3.67 2.54 7.23
C LEU A 15 -2.75 1.34 7.40
N LEU A 16 -3.11 0.45 8.33
CA LEU A 16 -2.46 -0.84 8.50
C LEU A 16 -3.44 -1.96 8.09
N LEU A 17 -3.04 -2.78 7.12
CA LEU A 17 -3.81 -3.92 6.63
C LEU A 17 -3.04 -5.20 6.92
N HIS A 18 -3.72 -6.20 7.47
CA HIS A 18 -3.17 -7.53 7.69
C HIS A 18 -4.04 -8.58 6.98
N VAL A 19 -3.44 -9.32 6.06
CA VAL A 19 -4.09 -10.33 5.24
C VAL A 19 -3.45 -11.70 5.51
N PRO A 20 -4.11 -12.57 6.31
CA PRO A 20 -3.63 -13.93 6.50
C PRO A 20 -3.94 -14.82 5.29
N PHE A 21 -3.00 -15.69 4.92
CA PHE A 21 -3.21 -16.74 3.94
C PHE A 21 -3.52 -18.07 4.63
N THR A 22 -4.39 -18.87 4.03
CA THR A 22 -4.74 -20.19 4.56
C THR A 22 -3.62 -21.22 4.42
N GLU A 23 -2.70 -20.99 3.47
CA GLU A 23 -1.55 -21.84 3.17
C GLU A 23 -0.35 -20.96 2.77
N ALA A 24 0.84 -21.53 2.76
CA ALA A 24 2.05 -20.81 2.38
C ALA A 24 2.05 -20.49 0.87
N VAL A 25 1.98 -19.21 0.50
CA VAL A 25 1.92 -18.75 -0.89
C VAL A 25 3.19 -18.07 -1.35
N ALA A 26 3.38 -18.01 -2.67
CA ALA A 26 4.43 -17.22 -3.31
C ALA A 26 3.82 -15.97 -3.93
N ILE A 27 4.00 -14.81 -3.29
CA ILE A 27 3.46 -13.54 -3.79
C ILE A 27 4.37 -13.03 -4.91
N LYS A 28 3.83 -12.90 -6.13
CA LYS A 28 4.59 -12.48 -7.32
C LYS A 28 4.45 -10.99 -7.59
N THR A 29 3.24 -10.48 -7.47
CA THR A 29 2.87 -9.10 -7.76
C THR A 29 1.87 -8.62 -6.71
N VAL A 30 1.91 -7.33 -6.42
CA VAL A 30 0.89 -6.62 -5.63
C VAL A 30 0.38 -5.49 -6.48
N SER A 31 -0.93 -5.26 -6.45
CA SER A 31 -1.57 -4.27 -7.28
C SER A 31 -2.54 -3.49 -6.39
N VAL A 32 -2.34 -2.17 -6.33
CA VAL A 32 -3.14 -1.27 -5.52
C VAL A 32 -3.95 -0.39 -6.46
N ARG A 33 -5.25 -0.29 -6.19
CA ARG A 33 -6.18 0.50 -6.98
C ARG A 33 -6.88 1.50 -6.06
N GLY A 34 -6.79 2.78 -6.38
CA GLY A 34 -7.60 3.81 -5.76
C GLY A 34 -9.06 3.69 -6.21
N GLY A 35 -10.00 3.96 -5.32
CA GLY A 35 -11.39 4.13 -5.72
C GLY A 35 -11.53 5.33 -6.64
N SER A 36 -12.09 5.14 -7.84
CA SER A 36 -12.54 6.28 -8.64
C SER A 36 -13.85 6.75 -8.02
N GLY A 37 -13.82 7.84 -7.25
CA GLY A 37 -15.00 8.43 -6.63
C GLY A 37 -16.13 8.62 -7.66
N GLY A 38 -17.11 7.73 -7.64
CA GLY A 38 -18.34 7.82 -8.43
C GLY A 38 -19.48 8.52 -7.68
N GLY A 39 -19.20 9.03 -6.49
CA GLY A 39 -20.12 9.81 -5.65
C GLY A 39 -19.60 11.22 -5.47
N GLU A 40 -20.51 12.18 -5.39
CA GLU A 40 -20.27 13.63 -5.31
C GLU A 40 -19.56 14.08 -4.02
N ASP A 41 -19.23 13.14 -3.12
CA ASP A 41 -18.67 13.36 -1.78
C ASP A 41 -17.33 12.64 -1.51
N ASP A 42 -16.68 12.05 -2.52
CA ASP A 42 -15.54 11.14 -2.29
C ASP A 42 -14.18 11.82 -2.49
N ASN A 43 -13.72 12.54 -1.46
CA ASN A 43 -12.36 13.09 -1.36
C ASN A 43 -11.35 11.98 -1.01
N SER A 44 -11.32 10.89 -1.80
CA SER A 44 -10.46 9.74 -1.55
C SER A 44 -9.07 9.96 -2.17
N SER A 45 -8.12 10.43 -1.37
CA SER A 45 -6.70 10.46 -1.73
C SER A 45 -6.11 9.04 -1.67
N PRO A 46 -5.59 8.50 -2.78
CA PRO A 46 -4.99 7.17 -2.79
C PRO A 46 -3.62 7.19 -2.10
N PRO A 47 -3.20 6.05 -1.52
CA PRO A 47 -1.93 5.99 -0.79
C PRO A 47 -0.75 6.24 -1.73
N LYS A 48 0.18 7.12 -1.37
CA LYS A 48 1.41 7.39 -2.16
C LYS A 48 2.49 6.33 -1.94
N THR A 49 2.54 5.77 -0.74
CA THR A 49 3.59 4.81 -0.34
C THR A 49 2.96 3.64 0.39
N VAL A 50 3.31 2.42 0.00
CA VAL A 50 2.88 1.18 0.66
C VAL A 50 4.10 0.42 1.14
N LYS A 51 4.16 0.15 2.44
CA LYS A 51 5.17 -0.71 3.06
C LYS A 51 4.60 -2.12 3.19
N LEU A 52 5.28 -3.11 2.60
CA LEU A 52 4.90 -4.51 2.68
C LEU A 52 5.74 -5.22 3.75
N PHE A 53 5.05 -5.94 4.62
CA PHE A 53 5.66 -6.86 5.57
C PHE A 53 5.13 -8.26 5.30
N VAL A 54 5.86 -9.29 5.68
CA VAL A 54 5.42 -10.68 5.46
C VAL A 54 5.72 -11.51 6.68
N ASN A 55 4.88 -12.51 6.96
CA ASN A 55 5.04 -13.44 8.07
C ASN A 55 5.18 -12.76 9.44
N ARG A 56 4.45 -11.65 9.61
CA ARG A 56 4.45 -10.80 10.80
C ARG A 56 3.03 -10.68 11.30
N THR A 57 2.85 -10.83 12.60
CA THR A 57 1.54 -10.64 13.27
C THR A 57 1.62 -9.56 14.37
N ASP A 58 2.83 -9.07 14.60
CA ASP A 58 3.27 -8.13 15.62
C ASP A 58 3.48 -6.71 15.06
N LEU A 59 2.72 -6.33 14.03
CA LEU A 59 2.80 -5.01 13.43
C LEU A 59 1.75 -4.07 14.01
N ASP A 60 2.21 -2.90 14.40
CA ASP A 60 1.44 -1.71 14.75
C ASP A 60 2.02 -0.48 14.03
N PHE A 61 1.42 0.70 14.20
CA PHE A 61 1.89 1.91 13.53
C PHE A 61 3.27 2.39 14.02
N GLU A 62 3.67 2.10 15.26
CA GLU A 62 4.99 2.50 15.77
C GLU A 62 6.08 1.61 15.18
N THR A 63 5.93 0.31 15.33
CA THR A 63 6.81 -0.71 14.77
C THR A 63 6.90 -0.63 13.24
N ALA A 64 5.81 -0.34 12.52
CA ALA A 64 5.85 -0.18 11.06
C ALA A 64 6.67 1.05 10.59
N ARG A 65 6.93 2.03 11.47
CA ARG A 65 7.78 3.19 11.16
C ARG A 65 9.26 2.86 11.35
N ASP A 66 9.60 2.10 12.40
CA ASP A 66 10.98 1.77 12.74
C ASP A 66 11.54 0.56 11.98
N LEU A 67 10.68 -0.40 11.61
CA LEU A 67 11.10 -1.64 10.97
C LEU A 67 11.38 -1.47 9.47
N GLU A 68 12.40 -2.17 8.98
CA GLU A 68 12.64 -2.28 7.54
C GLU A 68 11.54 -3.15 6.90
N PRO A 69 10.74 -2.61 5.96
CA PRO A 69 9.75 -3.40 5.26
C PRO A 69 10.42 -4.42 4.33
N ALA A 70 9.71 -5.50 4.03
CA ALA A 70 10.17 -6.49 3.06
C ALA A 70 10.30 -5.85 1.67
N MET A 71 9.41 -4.90 1.34
CA MET A 71 9.46 -4.05 0.16
C MET A 71 8.67 -2.75 0.39
N THR A 72 9.10 -1.66 -0.22
CA THR A 72 8.34 -0.40 -0.28
C THR A 72 7.90 -0.18 -1.72
N LEU A 73 6.61 0.10 -1.92
CA LEU A 73 6.01 0.45 -3.20
C LEU A 73 5.71 1.95 -3.22
N GLU A 74 6.19 2.65 -4.24
CA GLU A 74 5.79 4.02 -4.54
C GLU A 74 4.69 4.00 -5.59
N LEU A 75 3.48 4.40 -5.20
CA LEU A 75 2.31 4.45 -6.06
C LEU A 75 2.30 5.80 -6.77
N LEU A 76 2.80 5.83 -8.00
CA LEU A 76 2.93 7.07 -8.77
C LEU A 76 1.62 7.38 -9.55
N PRO A 77 1.07 8.59 -9.40
CA PRO A 77 0.04 9.12 -10.30
C PRO A 77 0.56 9.24 -11.74
N PRO A 78 -0.29 9.13 -12.80
CA PRO A 78 -1.74 8.92 -12.77
C PRO A 78 -2.17 7.44 -12.81
N GLY A 79 -1.21 6.51 -12.70
CA GLY A 79 -1.44 5.13 -13.10
C GLY A 79 -2.34 4.29 -12.18
N HIS A 80 -2.48 4.68 -10.91
CA HIS A 80 -3.33 3.98 -9.93
C HIS A 80 -4.63 4.73 -9.58
N ASP A 81 -4.80 5.96 -10.10
CA ASP A 81 -5.90 6.88 -9.78
C ASP A 81 -6.99 6.87 -10.85
N ALA A 82 -6.58 6.74 -12.13
CA ALA A 82 -7.48 6.82 -13.29
C ALA A 82 -8.26 5.52 -13.58
N GLY A 83 -8.48 4.67 -12.58
CA GLY A 83 -9.15 3.38 -12.72
C GLY A 83 -8.31 2.29 -13.39
N GLY A 84 -7.00 2.53 -13.58
CA GLY A 84 -6.02 1.52 -13.96
C GLY A 84 -5.55 0.69 -12.77
N THR A 85 -5.07 -0.52 -13.04
CA THR A 85 -4.39 -1.37 -12.05
C THR A 85 -2.93 -1.49 -12.49
N ILE A 86 -1.98 -1.04 -11.65
CA ILE A 86 -0.56 -1.29 -11.86
C ILE A 86 -0.15 -2.52 -11.05
N ASP A 87 0.44 -3.51 -11.73
CA ASP A 87 1.07 -4.65 -11.08
C ASP A 87 2.51 -4.32 -10.70
N TYR A 88 2.78 -4.27 -9.40
CA TYR A 88 4.12 -4.07 -8.85
C TYR A 88 4.79 -5.42 -8.62
N PRO A 89 5.84 -5.78 -9.38
CA PRO A 89 6.52 -7.07 -9.22
C PRO A 89 7.35 -7.10 -7.95
N LEU A 90 7.14 -8.11 -7.11
CA LEU A 90 7.86 -8.27 -5.86
C LEU A 90 9.19 -9.00 -6.11
N ARG A 91 10.27 -8.22 -6.25
CA ARG A 91 11.66 -8.72 -6.37
C ARG A 91 12.48 -8.19 -5.19
N PRO A 92 13.47 -8.96 -4.68
CA PRO A 92 14.05 -10.18 -5.24
C PRO A 92 13.19 -11.43 -5.02
N ALA A 93 13.28 -12.37 -5.96
CA ALA A 93 12.64 -13.68 -5.85
C ALA A 93 13.20 -14.41 -4.61
N GLY A 94 12.35 -14.61 -3.59
CA GLY A 94 12.73 -15.27 -2.34
C GLY A 94 12.10 -14.62 -1.11
N ARG A 95 12.06 -13.28 -1.05
CA ARG A 95 11.55 -12.51 0.11
C ARG A 95 10.05 -12.76 0.36
N PHE A 96 9.32 -13.08 -0.71
CA PHE A 96 7.87 -13.32 -0.72
C PHE A 96 7.52 -14.79 -1.03
N GLN A 97 8.43 -15.73 -0.79
CA GLN A 97 8.18 -17.16 -0.93
C GLN A 97 7.73 -17.75 0.42
N GLY A 98 6.71 -18.59 0.39
CA GLY A 98 6.18 -19.24 1.61
C GLY A 98 5.55 -18.26 2.60
N ALA A 99 4.92 -17.20 2.09
CA ALA A 99 4.22 -16.22 2.92
C ALA A 99 2.94 -16.84 3.49
N SER A 100 2.76 -16.78 4.80
CA SER A 100 1.54 -17.14 5.52
C SER A 100 0.68 -15.92 5.86
N SER A 101 1.24 -14.71 5.79
CA SER A 101 0.56 -13.43 5.98
C SER A 101 1.32 -12.30 5.27
N VAL A 102 0.59 -11.23 4.94
CA VAL A 102 1.11 -9.95 4.44
C VAL A 102 0.42 -8.80 5.15
#